data_AF-A0A9E3D4A4-F1
#
_entry.id   AF-A0A9E3D4A4-F1
#
_cell.length_a   1.000
_cell.length_b   1.000
_cell.length_c   1.000
_cell.angle_alpha   90.00
_cell.angle_beta   90.00
_cell.angle_gamma   90.00
#
_symmetry.space_group_name_H-M   'P 1'
#
loop_
_entity.id
_entity.type
_entity.pdbx_description
1 polymer ?
#
loop_
_entity_poly.entity_id
_entity_poly.type
_entity_poly.pdbx_seq_one_letter_code
_entity_poly.pdbx_strand_id
1 'polypeptide(L)'
;MNGRAFNKLPTLTALVRNGKLRLAVTGLSRSGKTAFITSLVHNLLSVVGGPGRLPFLRAAAERRILGARLLAPEGGDVPPFPLQETVAALAADPPHWPASTTDLRQVRLSLQFFSARLLRRAKLFGGTAELTVEILDYPGEWLLDLPLLQQSYG
;
A
#
# COMPACT_ATOMS: atom_id res chain seq x y z
N MET A 1 19.72 -25.57 13.63
CA MET A 1 18.34 -25.35 13.16
C MET A 1 18.34 -24.09 12.30
N ASN A 2 18.24 -24.23 10.98
CA ASN A 2 18.64 -23.22 9.99
C ASN A 2 17.51 -22.24 9.65
N GLY A 3 17.78 -20.94 9.82
CA GLY A 3 16.92 -19.83 9.43
C GLY A 3 16.79 -19.67 7.91
N ARG A 4 15.68 -20.15 7.35
CA ARG A 4 15.33 -19.97 5.92
C ARG A 4 13.89 -19.47 5.70
N ALA A 5 13.42 -18.51 6.51
CA ALA A 5 12.06 -17.97 6.36
C ALA A 5 11.98 -16.60 5.64
N PHE A 6 13.09 -15.93 5.34
CA PHE A 6 13.06 -14.55 4.82
C PHE A 6 13.29 -14.37 3.31
N ASN A 7 13.45 -15.44 2.52
CA ASN A 7 13.94 -15.34 1.15
C ASN A 7 12.93 -15.75 0.06
N LYS A 8 11.71 -15.20 0.12
CA LYS A 8 10.77 -15.22 -1.00
C LYS A 8 10.20 -13.83 -1.25
N LEU A 9 11.08 -12.84 -1.44
CA LEU A 9 10.67 -11.68 -2.22
C LEU A 9 10.30 -12.21 -3.61
N PRO A 10 9.08 -11.93 -4.13
CA PRO A 10 8.73 -12.34 -5.48
C PRO A 10 9.85 -11.85 -6.40
N THR A 11 10.42 -12.76 -7.19
CA THR A 11 11.45 -12.41 -8.16
C THR A 11 10.96 -11.19 -8.93
N LEU A 12 11.76 -10.12 -9.03
CA LEU A 12 11.35 -8.84 -9.62
C LEU A 12 10.70 -8.99 -11.02
N THR A 13 10.94 -10.12 -11.68
CA THR A 13 10.32 -10.57 -12.92
C THR A 13 8.81 -10.88 -12.82
N ALA A 14 8.33 -11.44 -11.70
CA ALA A 14 6.92 -11.73 -11.46
C ALA A 14 6.09 -10.45 -11.25
N LEU A 15 6.71 -9.39 -10.71
CA LEU A 15 6.08 -8.07 -10.56
C LEU A 15 5.78 -7.38 -11.91
N VAL A 16 6.41 -7.82 -13.01
CA VAL A 16 6.29 -7.17 -14.33
C VAL A 16 5.14 -7.73 -15.17
N ARG A 17 4.50 -8.84 -14.78
CA ARG A 17 3.27 -9.37 -15.40
C ARG A 17 2.20 -9.58 -14.32
N ASN A 18 1.41 -8.54 -14.04
CA ASN A 18 0.31 -8.57 -13.06
C ASN A 18 0.76 -8.99 -11.66
N GLY A 19 1.80 -8.33 -11.16
CA GLY A 19 2.30 -8.56 -9.81
C GLY A 19 1.31 -8.14 -8.73
N LYS A 20 1.43 -8.76 -7.56
CA LYS A 20 0.72 -8.37 -6.34
C LYS A 20 1.75 -8.04 -5.25
N LEU A 21 1.68 -6.83 -4.70
CA LEU A 21 2.46 -6.37 -3.55
C LEU A 21 1.52 -6.18 -2.37
N ARG A 22 1.81 -6.85 -1.25
CA ARG A 22 1.11 -6.63 0.02
C ARG A 22 2.01 -5.83 0.96
N LEU A 23 1.51 -4.69 1.42
CA LEU A 23 2.17 -3.80 2.37
C LEU A 23 1.38 -3.82 3.68
N ALA A 24 1.96 -4.41 4.72
CA ALA A 24 1.46 -4.28 6.08
C ALA A 24 1.91 -2.95 6.68
N VAL A 25 0.97 -2.21 7.27
CA VAL A 25 1.21 -0.97 8.00
C VAL A 25 0.70 -1.17 9.42
N THR A 26 1.59 -0.95 10.40
CA THR A 26 1.28 -1.15 11.81
C THR A 26 2.09 -0.19 12.68
N GLY A 27 1.84 -0.21 13.98
CA GLY A 27 2.32 0.75 14.96
C GLY A 27 1.29 0.95 16.06
N LEU A 28 1.70 1.52 17.18
CA LEU A 28 0.82 1.77 18.33
C LEU A 28 -0.34 2.71 17.96
N SER A 29 -1.37 2.72 18.80
CA SER A 29 -2.50 3.62 18.72
C SER A 29 -2.02 5.07 18.61
N ARG A 30 -2.67 5.82 17.72
CA ARG A 30 -2.33 7.22 17.40
C ARG A 30 -0.92 7.48 16.86
N SER A 31 -0.20 6.45 16.38
CA SER A 31 1.11 6.64 15.71
C SER A 31 1.03 7.26 14.30
N GLY A 32 -0.17 7.58 13.80
CA GLY A 32 -0.37 8.22 12.49
C GLY A 32 -0.55 7.29 11.29
N LYS A 33 -0.76 5.97 11.52
CA LYS A 33 -0.98 4.97 10.44
C LYS A 33 -2.04 5.38 9.43
N THR A 34 -3.22 5.78 9.92
CA THR A 34 -4.37 6.15 9.08
C THR A 34 -4.06 7.37 8.20
N ALA A 35 -3.39 8.38 8.77
CA ALA A 35 -2.94 9.55 8.03
C ALA A 35 -1.87 9.20 6.98
N PHE A 36 -0.91 8.35 7.34
CA PHE A 36 0.11 7.83 6.43
C PHE A 36 -0.52 7.10 5.24
N ILE A 37 -1.40 6.12 5.49
CA ILE A 37 -2.06 5.35 4.42
C ILE A 37 -2.90 6.27 3.53
N THR A 38 -3.69 7.17 4.13
CA THR A 38 -4.51 8.15 3.39
C THR A 38 -3.64 9.00 2.47
N SER A 39 -2.56 9.59 3.00
CA SER A 39 -1.67 10.44 2.21
C SER A 39 -0.98 9.67 1.10
N LEU A 40 -0.53 8.43 1.35
CA LEU A 40 0.11 7.57 0.36
C LEU A 40 -0.87 7.23 -0.78
N VAL A 41 -2.06 6.75 -0.43
CA VAL A 41 -3.11 6.39 -1.39
C VAL A 41 -3.53 7.61 -2.21
N HIS A 42 -3.80 8.74 -1.55
CA HIS A 42 -4.20 9.97 -2.22
C HIS A 42 -3.13 10.48 -3.20
N ASN A 43 -1.85 10.43 -2.82
CA ASN A 43 -0.74 10.82 -3.70
C ASN A 43 -0.55 9.86 -4.88
N LEU A 44 -0.72 8.55 -4.68
CA LEU A 44 -0.66 7.57 -5.76
C LEU A 44 -1.80 7.78 -6.77
N LEU A 45 -3.02 7.99 -6.31
CA LEU A 45 -4.19 8.26 -7.17
C LEU A 45 -4.03 9.56 -7.98
N SER A 46 -3.34 10.55 -7.42
CA SER A 46 -3.17 11.87 -8.04
C SER A 46 -1.85 12.05 -8.79
N VAL A 47 -1.03 11.00 -8.89
CA VAL A 47 0.38 11.10 -9.32
C VAL A 47 0.55 11.58 -10.77
N VAL A 48 -0.42 11.34 -11.64
CA VAL A 48 -0.38 11.74 -13.06
C VAL A 48 -0.81 13.19 -13.27
N GLY A 49 -1.60 13.75 -12.34
CA GLY A 49 -2.26 15.06 -12.49
C GLY A 49 -1.49 16.26 -11.92
N GLY A 50 -0.30 16.07 -11.36
CA GLY A 50 0.45 17.18 -10.75
C GLY A 50 1.97 16.99 -10.76
N PRO A 51 2.76 18.00 -11.17
CA PRO A 51 4.21 17.93 -11.10
C PRO A 51 4.69 17.81 -9.65
N GLY A 52 5.76 17.03 -9.42
CA GLY A 52 6.44 16.96 -8.12
C GLY A 52 5.80 16.05 -7.07
N ARG A 53 4.77 15.26 -7.40
CA ARG A 53 4.23 14.25 -6.48
C ARG A 53 5.17 13.05 -6.39
N LEU A 54 5.42 12.59 -5.15
CA LEU A 54 6.27 11.44 -4.84
C LEU A 54 7.68 11.50 -5.50
N PRO A 55 8.45 12.59 -5.31
CA PRO A 55 9.73 12.80 -6.00
C PRO A 55 10.80 11.75 -5.63
N PHE A 56 10.66 11.13 -4.46
CA PHE A 56 11.54 10.04 -4.01
C PHE A 56 11.09 8.67 -4.51
N LEU A 57 9.88 8.55 -5.08
CA LEU A 57 9.47 7.35 -5.79
C LEU A 57 10.00 7.40 -7.21
N ARG A 58 11.10 6.68 -7.47
CA ARG A 58 11.80 6.69 -8.77
C ARG A 58 10.87 6.53 -9.98
N ALA A 59 9.83 5.70 -9.90
CA ALA A 59 8.86 5.54 -10.99
C ALA A 59 7.99 6.79 -11.24
N ALA A 60 7.64 7.54 -10.19
CA ALA A 60 6.96 8.82 -10.32
C ALA A 60 7.92 9.91 -10.83
N ALA A 61 9.12 9.98 -10.25
CA ALA A 61 10.15 10.95 -10.63
C ALA A 61 10.56 10.84 -12.10
N GLU A 62 10.70 9.61 -12.61
CA GLU A 62 10.99 9.31 -14.02
C GLU A 62 9.73 9.38 -14.92
N ARG A 63 8.57 9.84 -14.40
CA ARG A 63 7.27 9.93 -15.10
C ARG A 63 6.85 8.61 -15.77
N ARG A 64 7.17 7.49 -15.14
CA ARG A 64 6.84 6.16 -15.64
C ARG A 64 5.47 5.69 -15.17
N ILE A 65 4.88 6.29 -14.14
CA ILE A 65 3.54 5.92 -13.69
C ILE A 65 2.52 6.50 -14.67
N LEU A 66 1.68 5.61 -15.21
CA LEU A 66 0.62 5.92 -16.16
C LEU A 66 -0.70 6.25 -15.48
N GLY A 67 -0.92 5.72 -14.28
CA GLY A 67 -2.12 5.95 -13.50
C GLY A 67 -2.21 5.00 -12.32
N ALA A 68 -3.06 5.37 -11.36
CA ALA A 68 -3.48 4.50 -10.28
C ALA A 68 -5.01 4.56 -10.13
N ARG A 69 -5.63 3.44 -9.77
CA ARG A 69 -7.06 3.38 -9.48
C ARG A 69 -7.33 2.49 -8.28
N LEU A 70 -8.35 2.83 -7.49
CA LEU A 70 -8.86 1.94 -6.45
C LEU A 70 -9.43 0.68 -7.09
N LEU A 71 -9.18 -0.45 -6.44
CA LEU A 71 -9.81 -1.72 -6.77
C LEU A 71 -10.89 -2.00 -5.73
N ALA A 72 -11.92 -2.73 -6.13
CA ALA A 72 -12.92 -3.24 -5.20
C ALA A 72 -12.24 -4.12 -4.13
N PRO A 73 -12.79 -4.18 -2.90
CA PRO A 73 -12.37 -5.16 -1.92
C PRO A 73 -12.31 -6.55 -2.55
N GLU A 74 -11.26 -7.31 -2.24
CA GLU A 74 -11.26 -8.74 -2.55
C GLU A 74 -12.32 -9.38 -1.65
N GLY A 75 -13.16 -10.29 -2.17
CA GLY A 75 -14.13 -10.98 -1.32
C GLY A 75 -13.44 -11.61 -0.10
N GLY A 76 -14.01 -11.44 1.08
CA GLY A 76 -13.42 -11.91 2.35
C GLY A 76 -13.86 -11.07 3.55
N ASP A 77 -13.31 -11.39 4.72
CA ASP A 77 -13.75 -10.85 6.01
C ASP A 77 -13.06 -9.53 6.40
N VAL A 78 -12.15 -9.01 5.58
CA VAL A 78 -11.40 -7.78 5.90
C VAL A 78 -12.17 -6.56 5.38
N PRO A 79 -12.64 -5.66 6.26
CA PRO A 79 -13.36 -4.47 5.82
C PRO A 79 -12.46 -3.52 5.02
N PRO A 80 -13.04 -2.74 4.08
CA PRO A 80 -12.30 -1.73 3.36
C PRO A 80 -11.76 -0.64 4.31
N PHE A 81 -10.63 -0.06 3.93
CA PHE A 81 -10.08 1.12 4.56
C PHE A 81 -10.99 2.33 4.24
N PRO A 82 -11.36 3.15 5.25
CA PRO A 82 -12.31 4.25 5.09
C PRO A 82 -11.62 5.49 4.51
N LEU A 83 -11.13 5.40 3.26
CA LEU A 83 -10.36 6.46 2.62
C LEU A 83 -11.17 7.76 2.50
N GLN A 84 -12.40 7.68 2.00
CA GLN A 84 -13.25 8.84 1.75
C GLN A 84 -13.64 9.53 3.06
N GLU A 85 -14.02 8.76 4.08
CA GLU A 85 -14.32 9.28 5.42
C GLU A 85 -13.09 9.94 6.04
N THR A 86 -11.91 9.34 5.88
CA THR A 86 -10.67 9.92 6.41
C THR A 86 -10.33 11.23 5.71
N VAL A 87 -10.46 11.30 4.38
CA VAL A 87 -10.25 12.53 3.62
C VAL A 87 -11.27 13.59 4.03
N ALA A 88 -12.55 13.22 4.17
CA ALA A 88 -13.59 14.14 4.61
C ALA A 88 -13.32 14.68 6.02
N ALA A 89 -12.85 13.84 6.93
CA ALA A 89 -12.49 14.26 8.29
C ALA A 89 -11.35 15.29 8.30
N LEU A 90 -10.35 15.10 7.45
CA LEU A 90 -9.21 16.01 7.30
C LEU A 90 -9.58 17.30 6.55
N ALA A 91 -10.64 17.28 5.74
CA ALA A 91 -11.13 18.42 4.98
C ALA A 91 -12.33 19.14 5.64
N ALA A 92 -12.77 18.68 6.81
CA ALA A 92 -13.87 19.28 7.56
C ALA A 92 -13.53 20.69 8.07
N ASP A 93 -14.55 21.42 8.51
CA ASP A 93 -14.42 22.72 9.18
C ASP A 93 -15.11 22.69 10.55
N PRO A 94 -14.38 22.62 11.68
CA PRO A 94 -12.91 22.53 11.77
C PRO A 94 -12.38 21.14 11.35
N PRO A 95 -11.15 21.05 10.81
CA PRO A 95 -10.55 19.77 10.44
C PRO A 95 -10.21 18.95 11.68
N HIS A 96 -10.38 17.65 11.60
CA HIS A 96 -10.11 16.74 12.72
C HIS A 96 -9.49 15.42 12.25
N TRP A 97 -8.72 14.79 13.14
CA TRP A 97 -8.15 13.47 12.87
C TRP A 97 -9.25 12.40 12.83
N PRO A 98 -9.19 11.45 11.88
CA PRO A 98 -10.11 10.33 11.86
C PRO A 98 -9.96 9.48 13.13
N ALA A 99 -10.98 8.68 13.43
CA ALA A 99 -10.90 7.67 14.48
C ALA A 99 -9.71 6.74 14.24
N SER A 100 -9.03 6.34 15.32
CA SER A 100 -7.95 5.35 15.24
C SER A 100 -8.50 4.01 14.76
N THR A 101 -7.75 3.30 13.93
CA THR A 101 -8.11 1.96 13.51
C THR A 101 -8.05 1.00 14.69
N THR A 102 -9.19 0.39 15.02
CA THR A 102 -9.33 -0.64 16.06
C THR A 102 -9.16 -2.05 15.51
N ASP A 103 -9.32 -2.22 14.20
CA ASP A 103 -9.38 -3.50 13.52
C ASP A 103 -8.56 -3.49 12.24
N LEU A 104 -8.33 -4.68 11.68
CA LEU A 104 -7.69 -4.85 10.38
C LEU A 104 -8.54 -4.20 9.27
N ARG A 105 -7.91 -3.35 8.44
CA ARG A 105 -8.54 -2.69 7.28
C ARG A 105 -7.68 -2.85 6.03
N GLN A 106 -8.30 -2.84 4.85
CA GLN A 106 -7.58 -3.00 3.59
C GLN A 106 -7.96 -1.95 2.53
N VAL A 107 -6.95 -1.41 1.83
CA VAL A 107 -7.14 -0.69 0.56
C VAL A 107 -6.36 -1.37 -0.55
N ARG A 108 -6.96 -1.42 -1.74
CA ARG A 108 -6.39 -2.06 -2.93
C ARG A 108 -6.30 -1.06 -4.07
N LEU A 109 -5.16 -1.03 -4.74
CA LEU A 109 -4.87 -0.14 -5.86
C LEU A 109 -4.29 -0.93 -7.02
N SER A 110 -4.71 -0.61 -8.23
CA SER A 110 -3.94 -0.96 -9.44
C SER A 110 -3.06 0.22 -9.80
N LEU A 111 -1.77 -0.04 -10.03
CA LEU A 111 -0.77 0.92 -10.48
C LEU A 111 -0.26 0.50 -11.85
N GLN A 112 -0.51 1.33 -12.87
CA GLN A 112 -0.01 1.12 -14.22
C GLN A 112 1.25 1.94 -14.45
N PHE A 113 2.28 1.34 -15.06
CA PHE A 113 3.56 2.03 -15.28
C PHE A 113 4.38 1.45 -16.45
N PHE A 114 5.29 2.25 -16.99
CA PHE A 114 6.34 1.78 -17.88
C PHE A 114 7.42 1.04 -17.07
N SER A 115 7.62 -0.24 -17.39
CA SER A 115 8.68 -1.03 -16.74
C SER A 115 10.06 -0.61 -17.25
N ALA A 116 11.00 -0.34 -16.33
CA ALA A 116 12.37 0.05 -16.66
C ALA A 116 13.11 -1.02 -17.50
N ARG A 117 12.76 -2.30 -17.34
CA ARG A 117 13.32 -3.41 -18.13
C ARG A 117 12.63 -3.55 -19.49
N LEU A 118 11.34 -3.24 -19.56
CA LEU A 118 10.64 -3.15 -20.84
C LEU A 118 11.19 -1.97 -21.62
N LEU A 119 11.46 -0.78 -21.06
CA LEU A 119 12.11 0.32 -21.78
C LEU A 119 13.43 -0.07 -22.49
N ARG A 120 14.23 -1.00 -21.92
CA ARG A 120 15.45 -1.52 -22.59
C ARG A 120 15.17 -2.51 -23.73
N ARG A 121 14.05 -3.25 -23.69
CA ARG A 121 13.61 -4.19 -24.77
C ARG A 121 12.56 -3.59 -25.73
N ALA A 122 11.91 -2.51 -25.32
CA ALA A 122 10.74 -1.87 -25.92
C ALA A 122 11.11 -0.71 -26.84
N LYS A 123 12.40 -0.55 -27.19
CA LYS A 123 12.76 0.25 -28.37
C LYS A 123 12.05 -0.22 -29.65
N LEU A 124 11.38 -1.38 -29.63
CA LEU A 124 10.45 -1.84 -30.68
C LEU A 124 8.96 -1.95 -30.26
N PHE A 125 8.60 -2.20 -28.99
CA PHE A 125 7.19 -2.39 -28.57
C PHE A 125 6.97 -1.95 -27.12
N GLY A 126 6.37 -0.78 -26.91
CA GLY A 126 6.12 -0.14 -25.61
C GLY A 126 5.38 -1.02 -24.61
N GLY A 127 6.12 -1.65 -23.68
CA GLY A 127 5.55 -2.54 -22.68
C GLY A 127 5.12 -1.80 -21.41
N THR A 128 3.81 -1.69 -21.19
CA THR A 128 3.20 -1.28 -19.92
C THR A 128 3.12 -2.47 -18.96
N ALA A 129 3.18 -2.20 -17.66
CA ALA A 129 2.99 -3.19 -16.61
C ALA A 129 1.94 -2.69 -15.61
N GLU A 130 1.21 -3.63 -14.99
CA GLU A 130 0.24 -3.37 -13.94
C GLU A 130 0.67 -4.10 -12.64
N LEU A 131 0.62 -3.37 -11.52
CA LEU A 131 0.90 -3.86 -10.18
C LEU A 131 -0.32 -3.65 -9.30
N THR A 132 -0.83 -4.72 -8.70
CA THR A 132 -1.81 -4.63 -7.61
C THR A 132 -1.06 -4.36 -6.31
N VAL A 133 -1.37 -3.26 -5.64
CA VAL A 133 -0.87 -2.91 -4.31
C VAL A 133 -2.01 -3.05 -3.30
N GLU A 134 -1.82 -3.90 -2.30
CA GLU A 134 -2.73 -4.04 -1.18
C GLU A 134 -2.07 -3.51 0.08
N ILE A 135 -2.69 -2.55 0.74
CA ILE A 135 -2.22 -1.98 2.00
C ILE A 135 -3.16 -2.48 3.09
N LEU A 136 -2.58 -3.13 4.10
CA LEU A 136 -3.27 -3.66 5.28
C LEU A 136 -2.92 -2.78 6.48
N ASP A 137 -3.90 -2.18 7.13
CA ASP A 137 -3.75 -1.44 8.39
C ASP A 137 -4.21 -2.31 9.54
N TYR A 138 -3.37 -2.55 10.56
CA TYR A 138 -3.77 -3.27 11.76
C TYR A 138 -3.11 -2.71 13.03
N PRO A 139 -3.75 -2.87 14.20
CA PRO A 139 -3.20 -2.42 15.49
C PRO A 139 -1.85 -3.08 15.80
N GLY A 140 -0.85 -2.27 16.17
CA GLY A 140 0.47 -2.80 16.55
C GLY A 140 0.45 -3.51 17.89
N GLU A 141 -0.54 -3.20 18.72
CA GLU A 141 -0.83 -3.81 20.02
C GLU A 141 -1.01 -5.33 19.89
N TRP A 142 -1.54 -5.81 18.76
CA TRP A 142 -1.68 -7.26 18.52
C TRP A 142 -0.32 -7.98 18.47
N LEU A 143 0.76 -7.26 18.17
CA LEU A 143 2.10 -7.84 18.20
C LEU A 143 2.64 -8.00 19.63
N LEU A 144 2.04 -7.35 20.62
CA LEU A 144 2.43 -7.44 22.02
C LEU A 144 2.02 -8.78 22.64
N ASP A 145 1.01 -9.44 22.06
CA ASP A 145 0.54 -10.75 22.49
C ASP A 145 1.37 -11.90 21.91
N LEU A 146 2.29 -11.64 20.96
CA LEU A 146 3.12 -12.69 20.36
C LEU A 146 3.92 -13.53 21.38
N PRO A 147 4.50 -12.96 22.45
CA PRO A 147 5.17 -13.76 23.49
C PRO A 147 4.24 -14.70 24.24
N LEU A 148 2.92 -14.41 24.30
CA LEU A 148 1.94 -15.27 24.96
C LEU A 148 1.79 -16.62 24.27
N LEU A 149 2.13 -16.71 22.98
CA LEU A 149 2.17 -18.00 22.25
C LEU A 149 3.12 -19.02 22.87
N GLN A 150 4.07 -18.57 23.70
CA GLN A 150 5.03 -19.43 24.41
C GLN A 150 4.69 -19.62 25.89
N GLN A 151 3.58 -19.06 26.37
CA GLN A 151 3.19 -19.10 27.78
C GLN A 151 1.91 -19.92 27.95
N SER A 152 1.85 -20.71 29.03
CA SER A 152 0.61 -21.35 29.47
C SER A 152 -0.12 -20.42 30.44
N TYR A 153 -1.45 -20.43 30.42
CA TYR A 153 -2.23 -19.85 31.50
C TYR A 153 -1.94 -20.66 32.77
N GLY A 154 -1.32 -20.02 33.76
CA GLY A 154 -0.90 -20.66 35.01
C GLY A 154 -2.07 -21.04 35.91
#